data_AF-A0A0C3GXF6-F1
#
_entry.id   AF-A0A0C3GXF6-F1
#
_cell.length_a   1.000
_cell.length_b   1.000
_cell.length_c   1.000
_cell.angle_alpha   90.00
_cell.angle_beta   90.00
_cell.angle_gamma   90.00
#
_symmetry.space_group_name_H-M   'P 1'
#
loop_
_entity.id
_entity.type
_entity.pdbx_description
1 polymer ?
#
loop_
_entity_poly.entity_id
_entity_poly.type
_entity_poly.pdbx_seq_one_letter_code
_entity_poly.pdbx_strand_id
1 'polypeptide(L)'
;MPPKAPLRPPALAESYFLSDHHPDPGGPGDLGSTLCSPIPWILGRIAWIARRVRVLEEEKMYRKSSTWDFFPRHTRGYLWIAFLVAIFLVMALSENNAFEGRLAFGNPIPVPADGLVHDTTTTAGAPDAALRGGEGTGNAESSGSLIGKEGTQDVVEAVIQEQRVDYAVSTGLDPKDVVILVKTGATSIWRRMPGHMSTTLGDPALTPNVIYYSDSTDNINGNEVIDVLANVSSTLKASPDFALYNKSKEVEDNNLYLESGSMDGDSYLPGGWRLDKYKFVPMFQHAANTMPGKKWYIYMEDDNYYFWETLYAWLATLDHTTPLMLGSPAFRLGEDFAHGGSGFAISGVALSKSFGADPHLADKWESYAREQCCGDQVLSHVLRQSGVERYTGLDGGGWAALQALPTWRMGFGTWNWCSPLMNVHKVHQADISRLWVFEQEFKVKNGVKGRLRYKDLFERFAGPHMRRAARRSEWDNYAQAKSFSSSFDPDASGETKKKLSESEMKAKPWYSAESCEKACVAWNQCLTWKYADDACSMDHTAAMGQRIDAGIRMESGWMLDRIEKLGDTKCEALAF
;
A
#
# COMPACT_ATOMS: atom_id res chain seq x y z
N MET A 1 16.91 -41.94 24.78
CA MET A 1 16.75 -40.94 25.85
C MET A 1 18.06 -40.19 26.06
N PRO A 2 18.15 -38.92 25.62
CA PRO A 2 19.03 -37.91 26.18
C PRO A 2 18.23 -36.72 26.78
N PRO A 3 18.85 -35.83 27.57
CA PRO A 3 18.18 -35.15 28.68
C PRO A 3 17.49 -33.82 28.31
N LYS A 4 16.37 -33.57 29.01
CA LYS A 4 15.64 -32.30 29.05
C LYS A 4 16.49 -31.20 29.71
N ALA A 5 16.62 -30.06 29.05
CA ALA A 5 17.07 -28.78 29.62
C ALA A 5 15.90 -27.78 29.61
N PRO A 6 15.87 -26.79 30.53
CA PRO A 6 14.64 -26.29 31.13
C PRO A 6 13.95 -25.17 30.35
N LEU A 7 12.62 -25.19 30.43
CA LEU A 7 11.70 -24.13 30.01
C LEU A 7 12.09 -22.78 30.63
N ARG A 8 12.44 -21.81 29.79
CA ARG A 8 12.33 -20.37 30.09
C ARG A 8 11.17 -19.80 29.26
N PRO A 9 10.36 -18.90 29.82
CA PRO A 9 9.21 -18.36 29.10
C PRO A 9 9.72 -17.35 28.05
N PRO A 10 9.22 -17.35 26.80
CA PRO A 10 9.41 -16.21 25.94
C PRO A 10 8.41 -15.10 26.31
N ALA A 11 8.92 -13.89 26.18
CA ALA A 11 8.26 -12.62 26.37
C ALA A 11 6.92 -12.54 25.61
N LEU A 12 6.00 -11.78 26.21
CA LEU A 12 4.75 -11.33 25.61
C LEU A 12 4.99 -10.84 24.18
N ALA A 13 4.40 -11.55 23.22
CA ALA A 13 4.25 -11.08 21.85
C ALA A 13 3.30 -9.88 21.90
N GLU A 14 3.85 -8.67 21.89
CA GLU A 14 3.07 -7.48 21.60
C GLU A 14 2.63 -7.54 20.13
N SER A 15 1.31 -7.64 19.98
CA SER A 15 0.59 -7.66 18.74
C SER A 15 0.78 -6.33 18.00
N TYR A 16 1.21 -6.40 16.75
CA TYR A 16 1.16 -5.25 15.84
C TYR A 16 -0.31 -4.96 15.52
N PHE A 17 -0.92 -4.06 16.29
CA PHE A 17 -2.25 -3.53 16.00
C PHE A 17 -2.17 -2.54 14.84
N LEU A 18 -2.85 -2.90 13.74
CA LEU A 18 -3.24 -2.00 12.67
C LEU A 18 -4.75 -1.78 12.79
N SER A 19 -5.13 -0.67 13.40
CA SER A 19 -6.44 -0.06 13.22
C SER A 19 -6.27 1.46 13.26
N ASP A 20 -6.47 2.13 12.14
CA ASP A 20 -6.73 3.56 12.13
C ASP A 20 -8.14 3.79 12.70
N HIS A 21 -8.24 3.89 14.03
CA HIS A 21 -9.42 4.45 14.70
C HIS A 21 -8.99 5.26 15.92
N HIS A 22 -9.45 6.52 15.94
CA HIS A 22 -9.37 7.40 17.11
C HIS A 22 -10.00 6.73 18.35
N PRO A 23 -9.41 6.87 19.56
CA PRO A 23 -10.03 6.38 20.78
C PRO A 23 -11.02 7.41 21.33
N ASP A 24 -12.28 7.01 21.53
CA ASP A 24 -13.20 7.68 22.45
C ASP A 24 -13.21 6.92 23.80
N PRO A 25 -13.21 7.61 24.95
CA PRO A 25 -13.11 6.98 26.27
C PRO A 25 -14.48 6.47 26.76
N GLY A 26 -14.50 5.28 27.37
CA GLY A 26 -15.73 4.59 27.78
C GLY A 26 -16.21 4.81 29.22
N GLY A 27 -17.51 4.55 29.41
CA GLY A 27 -18.17 4.00 30.62
C GLY A 27 -19.37 4.79 31.16
N PRO A 28 -20.33 4.15 31.89
CA PRO A 28 -21.17 3.00 31.53
C PRO A 28 -22.69 3.30 31.73
N GLY A 29 -23.60 2.52 31.11
CA GLY A 29 -25.03 2.52 31.49
C GLY A 29 -26.01 2.06 30.41
N ASP A 30 -26.94 1.20 30.81
CA ASP A 30 -27.94 0.46 30.05
C ASP A 30 -29.08 1.26 29.35
N LEU A 31 -29.79 0.55 28.46
CA LEU A 31 -31.16 0.74 27.90
C LEU A 31 -31.37 1.54 26.58
N GLY A 32 -31.74 0.81 25.52
CA GLY A 32 -32.95 1.11 24.71
C GLY A 32 -32.85 1.96 23.42
N SER A 33 -33.01 1.28 22.28
CA SER A 33 -33.72 1.69 21.03
C SER A 33 -33.36 2.99 20.25
N THR A 34 -33.05 2.79 18.95
CA THR A 34 -33.38 3.60 17.74
C THR A 34 -33.00 5.09 17.66
N LEU A 35 -32.09 5.43 16.72
CA LEU A 35 -32.21 6.44 15.64
C LEU A 35 -30.84 6.69 14.98
N CYS A 36 -30.70 6.45 13.67
CA CYS A 36 -29.51 6.84 12.89
C CYS A 36 -29.51 8.36 12.64
N SER A 37 -28.41 9.05 12.96
CA SER A 37 -28.22 10.50 12.78
C SER A 37 -27.27 10.82 11.60
N PRO A 38 -27.53 11.85 10.76
CA PRO A 38 -26.78 12.14 9.53
C PRO A 38 -25.58 13.08 9.76
N ILE A 39 -24.78 12.85 10.80
CA ILE A 39 -23.67 13.74 11.18
C ILE A 39 -22.35 13.48 10.40
N PRO A 40 -21.98 12.23 10.01
CA PRO A 40 -20.72 11.98 9.30
C PRO A 40 -20.65 12.58 7.88
N TRP A 41 -21.79 12.71 7.20
CA TRP A 41 -21.89 13.27 5.85
C TRP A 41 -21.64 14.79 5.79
N ILE A 42 -22.05 15.51 6.84
CA ILE A 42 -21.92 16.97 6.95
C ILE A 42 -20.46 17.34 7.19
N LEU A 43 -19.75 16.59 8.05
CA LEU A 43 -18.32 16.79 8.34
C LEU A 43 -17.43 16.54 7.10
N GLY A 44 -17.79 15.56 6.26
CA GLY A 44 -17.09 15.30 4.99
C GLY A 44 -17.22 16.45 3.98
N ARG A 45 -18.38 17.09 3.87
CA ARG A 45 -18.57 18.28 3.02
C ARG A 45 -17.84 19.51 3.56
N ILE A 46 -17.79 19.69 4.89
CA ILE A 46 -17.05 20.78 5.53
C ILE A 46 -15.55 20.68 5.22
N ALA A 47 -14.96 19.49 5.30
CA ALA A 47 -13.55 19.27 4.98
C ALA A 47 -13.20 19.52 3.50
N TRP A 48 -14.12 19.17 2.59
CA TRP A 48 -13.94 19.41 1.15
C TRP A 48 -14.06 20.89 0.78
N ILE A 49 -15.03 21.61 1.37
CA ILE A 49 -15.18 23.06 1.18
C ILE A 49 -13.97 23.81 1.78
N ALA A 50 -13.49 23.41 2.95
CA ALA A 50 -12.30 24.00 3.58
C ALA A 50 -11.03 23.82 2.73
N ARG A 51 -10.85 22.65 2.07
CA ARG A 51 -9.76 22.42 1.11
C ARG A 51 -9.87 23.33 -0.11
N ARG A 52 -11.08 23.55 -0.64
CA ARG A 52 -11.30 24.37 -1.84
C ARG A 52 -11.14 25.87 -1.57
N VAL A 53 -11.50 26.33 -0.37
CA VAL A 53 -11.28 27.72 0.08
C VAL A 53 -9.79 28.01 0.30
N ARG A 54 -9.02 27.04 0.80
CA ARG A 54 -7.56 27.18 0.99
C ARG A 54 -6.79 27.34 -0.32
N VAL A 55 -7.19 26.63 -1.36
CA VAL A 55 -6.63 26.78 -2.73
C VAL A 55 -6.96 28.16 -3.32
N LEU A 56 -8.12 28.74 -2.99
CA LEU A 56 -8.50 30.09 -3.43
C LEU A 56 -7.81 31.21 -2.61
N GLU A 57 -7.33 30.93 -1.39
CA GLU A 57 -6.53 31.86 -0.59
C GLU A 57 -5.06 31.90 -1.03
N GLU A 58 -4.49 30.77 -1.48
CA GLU A 58 -3.12 30.72 -2.00
C GLU A 58 -2.95 31.50 -3.32
N GLU A 59 -3.99 31.61 -4.15
CA GLU A 59 -3.97 32.45 -5.36
C GLU A 59 -4.12 33.96 -5.11
N LYS A 60 -4.50 34.39 -3.89
CA LYS A 60 -4.72 35.82 -3.56
C LYS A 60 -3.68 36.45 -2.64
N MET A 61 -2.62 35.73 -2.27
CA MET A 61 -1.61 36.25 -1.34
C MET A 61 -0.53 37.10 -2.02
N TYR A 62 -0.95 38.17 -2.71
CA TYR A 62 -0.06 39.28 -3.06
C TYR A 62 -0.81 40.62 -3.16
N ARG A 63 -1.39 41.12 -2.05
CA ARG A 63 -1.40 42.56 -1.67
C ARG A 63 -2.28 42.88 -0.45
N LYS A 64 -1.68 43.70 0.42
CA LYS A 64 -2.22 44.64 1.43
C LYS A 64 -2.94 44.07 2.65
N SER A 65 -2.43 44.52 3.81
CA SER A 65 -2.98 44.38 5.15
C SER A 65 -4.48 44.59 5.19
N SER A 66 -5.19 43.52 5.55
CA SER A 66 -6.63 43.49 5.72
C SER A 66 -7.00 44.15 7.05
N THR A 67 -8.07 44.95 7.06
CA THR A 67 -8.64 45.67 8.23
C THR A 67 -9.08 44.74 9.38
N TRP A 68 -8.99 43.43 9.17
CA TRP A 68 -9.32 42.39 10.14
C TRP A 68 -8.34 42.27 11.32
N ASP A 69 -7.16 42.88 11.22
CA ASP A 69 -6.16 42.78 12.29
C ASP A 69 -6.44 43.60 13.55
N PHE A 70 -7.50 44.42 13.54
CA PHE A 70 -7.86 45.29 14.67
C PHE A 70 -8.69 44.61 15.79
N PHE A 71 -9.19 43.40 15.58
CA PHE A 71 -10.04 42.71 16.56
C PHE A 71 -9.29 41.60 17.32
N PRO A 72 -9.46 41.47 18.65
CA PRO A 72 -8.93 40.35 19.44
C PRO A 72 -9.35 38.96 18.90
N ARG A 73 -8.52 37.92 19.08
CA ARG A 73 -8.77 36.56 18.54
C ARG A 73 -10.13 35.98 18.93
N HIS A 74 -10.64 36.28 20.12
CA HIS A 74 -11.94 35.79 20.59
C HIS A 74 -13.12 36.46 19.86
N THR A 75 -13.06 37.76 19.56
CA THR A 75 -14.13 38.46 18.82
C THR A 75 -14.18 38.04 17.35
N ARG A 76 -13.03 37.71 16.74
CA ARG A 76 -13.01 37.10 15.39
C ARG A 76 -13.71 35.74 15.39
N GLY A 77 -13.50 34.94 16.44
CA GLY A 77 -14.20 33.66 16.64
C GLY A 77 -15.71 33.81 16.74
N TYR A 78 -16.20 34.76 17.56
CA TYR A 78 -17.63 34.99 17.71
C TYR A 78 -18.30 35.55 16.45
N LEU A 79 -17.62 36.42 15.70
CA LEU A 79 -18.14 36.93 14.42
C LEU A 79 -18.22 35.82 13.36
N TRP A 80 -17.25 34.90 13.34
CA TRP A 80 -17.27 33.73 12.47
C TRP A 80 -18.38 32.75 12.82
N ILE A 81 -18.59 32.49 14.11
CA ILE A 81 -19.68 31.63 14.59
C ILE A 81 -21.04 32.27 14.25
N ALA A 82 -21.20 33.57 14.47
CA ALA A 82 -22.43 34.29 14.11
C ALA A 82 -22.72 34.25 12.61
N PHE A 83 -21.69 34.38 11.77
CA PHE A 83 -21.81 34.25 10.31
C PHE A 83 -22.24 32.84 9.88
N LEU A 84 -21.65 31.80 10.45
CA LEU A 84 -22.03 30.42 10.17
C LEU A 84 -23.46 30.12 10.63
N VAL A 85 -23.85 30.58 11.83
CA VAL A 85 -25.22 30.42 12.34
C VAL A 85 -26.23 31.12 11.43
N ALA A 86 -25.92 32.32 10.92
CA ALA A 86 -26.78 33.02 9.96
C ALA A 86 -26.94 32.25 8.64
N ILE A 87 -25.86 31.65 8.12
CA ILE A 87 -25.92 30.81 6.91
C ILE A 87 -26.77 29.57 7.16
N PHE A 88 -26.60 28.89 8.30
CA PHE A 88 -27.42 27.71 8.62
C PHE A 88 -28.89 28.06 8.84
N LEU A 89 -29.21 29.22 9.41
CA LEU A 89 -30.58 29.71 9.51
C LEU A 89 -31.20 29.98 8.13
N VAL A 90 -30.44 30.57 7.19
CA VAL A 90 -30.91 30.82 5.81
C VAL A 90 -31.13 29.50 5.06
N MET A 91 -30.22 28.53 5.21
CA MET A 91 -30.38 27.19 4.59
C MET A 91 -31.58 26.44 5.18
N ALA A 92 -31.76 26.48 6.51
CA ALA A 92 -32.91 25.86 7.16
C ALA A 92 -34.25 26.52 6.79
N LEU A 93 -34.26 27.84 6.53
CA LEU A 93 -35.46 28.56 6.05
C LEU A 93 -35.75 28.26 4.57
N SER A 94 -34.71 27.99 3.76
CA SER A 94 -34.84 27.58 2.36
C SER A 94 -35.35 26.14 2.22
N GLU A 95 -34.96 25.23 3.10
CA GLU A 95 -35.39 23.82 3.07
C GLU A 95 -36.84 23.63 3.58
N ASN A 96 -37.36 24.59 4.35
CA ASN A 96 -38.72 24.57 4.88
C ASN A 96 -39.74 25.45 4.12
N ASN A 97 -39.39 25.94 2.93
CA ASN A 97 -40.26 26.73 2.04
C ASN A 97 -40.92 27.96 2.73
N ALA A 98 -40.21 28.64 3.64
CA ALA A 98 -40.73 29.80 4.38
C ALA A 98 -40.69 31.13 3.59
N PHE A 99 -40.37 31.10 2.29
CA PHE A 99 -40.40 32.26 1.39
C PHE A 99 -41.38 32.03 0.24
N GLU A 100 -42.68 32.09 0.51
CA GLU A 100 -43.67 32.44 -0.51
C GLU A 100 -44.04 33.92 -0.39
N GLY A 101 -43.52 34.73 -1.32
CA GLY A 101 -43.80 36.16 -1.42
C GLY A 101 -43.51 36.68 -2.83
N ARG A 102 -44.58 36.78 -3.63
CA ARG A 102 -44.68 37.28 -5.02
C ARG A 102 -43.66 38.35 -5.43
N LEU A 103 -42.94 38.11 -6.53
CA LEU A 103 -42.58 39.15 -7.49
C LEU A 103 -42.95 38.66 -8.91
N ALA A 104 -43.99 39.29 -9.46
CA ALA A 104 -44.44 39.09 -10.83
C ALA A 104 -43.41 39.70 -11.80
N PHE A 105 -42.88 38.90 -12.71
CA PHE A 105 -42.19 39.40 -13.89
C PHE A 105 -43.12 39.29 -15.09
N GLY A 106 -43.36 40.45 -15.72
CA GLY A 106 -44.32 40.65 -16.81
C GLY A 106 -43.94 39.94 -18.12
N ASN A 107 -44.96 39.81 -18.97
CA ASN A 107 -44.96 39.13 -20.27
C ASN A 107 -43.79 39.53 -21.20
N PRO A 108 -43.25 38.60 -22.01
CA PRO A 108 -42.31 38.93 -23.07
C PRO A 108 -43.01 39.51 -24.32
N ILE A 109 -42.39 40.55 -24.89
CA ILE A 109 -42.74 41.14 -26.19
C ILE A 109 -42.08 40.32 -27.32
N PRO A 110 -42.75 40.04 -28.45
CA PRO A 110 -42.23 39.14 -29.49
C PRO A 110 -41.61 39.83 -30.73
N VAL A 111 -41.01 38.99 -31.60
CA VAL A 111 -40.82 39.10 -33.09
C VAL A 111 -39.39 39.47 -33.57
N PRO A 112 -38.87 38.99 -34.74
CA PRO A 112 -39.23 37.85 -35.61
C PRO A 112 -38.06 36.88 -35.93
N ALA A 113 -38.45 35.72 -36.50
CA ALA A 113 -37.60 34.82 -37.27
C ALA A 113 -37.49 35.27 -38.74
N ASP A 114 -36.31 35.08 -39.34
CA ASP A 114 -36.16 34.87 -40.78
C ASP A 114 -35.16 33.74 -41.00
N GLY A 115 -35.56 32.76 -41.81
CA GLY A 115 -34.76 31.61 -42.22
C GLY A 115 -34.07 31.84 -43.56
N LEU A 116 -33.19 30.89 -43.93
CA LEU A 116 -32.84 30.53 -45.32
C LEU A 116 -32.04 29.22 -45.35
N VAL A 117 -32.80 28.13 -45.41
CA VAL A 117 -32.77 26.93 -46.28
C VAL A 117 -31.57 26.65 -47.25
N HIS A 118 -31.17 25.35 -47.27
CA HIS A 118 -30.47 24.49 -48.27
C HIS A 118 -29.10 24.92 -48.84
N ASP A 119 -28.12 24.04 -49.09
CA ASP A 119 -28.19 22.82 -49.91
C ASP A 119 -27.00 21.85 -49.70
N THR A 120 -27.02 20.75 -50.46
CA THR A 120 -26.46 19.41 -50.26
C THR A 120 -25.23 19.14 -51.16
N THR A 121 -24.44 18.10 -50.79
CA THR A 121 -23.49 17.30 -51.64
C THR A 121 -22.24 18.04 -52.19
N THR A 122 -20.99 17.54 -52.21
CA THR A 122 -20.46 16.37 -52.93
C THR A 122 -18.93 16.22 -52.66
N THR A 123 -18.46 14.98 -52.53
CA THR A 123 -17.18 14.36 -52.96
C THR A 123 -15.86 15.14 -53.21
N ALA A 124 -14.78 14.46 -52.78
CA ALA A 124 -13.48 14.24 -53.44
C ALA A 124 -12.34 15.28 -53.29
N GLY A 125 -11.12 14.73 -53.11
CA GLY A 125 -9.90 15.31 -53.67
C GLY A 125 -8.76 15.53 -52.68
N ALA A 126 -7.83 14.58 -52.60
CA ALA A 126 -6.44 14.83 -52.23
C ALA A 126 -5.78 15.81 -53.23
N PRO A 127 -4.61 16.38 -52.88
CA PRO A 127 -3.59 16.51 -53.90
C PRO A 127 -2.22 16.01 -53.43
N ASP A 128 -1.69 15.11 -54.26
CA ASP A 128 -0.26 14.93 -54.52
C ASP A 128 0.32 16.19 -55.20
N ALA A 129 1.56 16.55 -54.87
CA ALA A 129 2.38 17.42 -55.71
C ALA A 129 3.83 16.95 -55.70
N ALA A 130 4.22 16.37 -56.83
CA ALA A 130 5.53 15.84 -57.14
C ALA A 130 6.53 16.93 -57.58
N LEU A 131 7.79 16.72 -57.19
CA LEU A 131 9.05 16.83 -57.95
C LEU A 131 9.15 17.85 -59.11
N ARG A 132 10.18 18.70 -59.03
CA ARG A 132 11.01 19.12 -60.17
C ARG A 132 12.44 19.42 -59.70
N GLY A 133 13.42 18.79 -60.35
CA GLY A 133 14.86 18.94 -60.11
C GLY A 133 15.53 20.02 -60.95
N GLY A 134 16.85 20.17 -60.75
CA GLY A 134 17.72 21.01 -61.57
C GLY A 134 19.13 21.21 -60.98
N GLU A 135 20.06 20.34 -61.42
CA GLU A 135 21.48 20.55 -61.77
C GLU A 135 22.47 21.28 -60.83
N GLY A 136 23.68 20.67 -60.68
CA GLY A 136 24.93 21.44 -60.74
C GLY A 136 26.12 21.05 -59.84
N THR A 137 26.94 20.09 -60.30
CA THR A 137 28.43 20.04 -60.22
C THR A 137 29.18 19.86 -58.89
N GLY A 138 30.02 18.81 -58.81
CA GLY A 138 31.16 18.71 -57.88
C GLY A 138 31.67 17.28 -57.59
N ASN A 139 32.45 16.68 -58.50
CA ASN A 139 33.42 15.58 -58.23
C ASN A 139 34.52 16.08 -57.24
N ALA A 140 35.32 15.29 -56.51
CA ALA A 140 35.42 13.88 -56.13
C ALA A 140 36.63 13.76 -55.15
N GLU A 141 36.88 12.55 -54.63
CA GLU A 141 38.00 12.04 -53.80
C GLU A 141 37.67 11.89 -52.31
N SER A 142 37.24 10.72 -51.82
CA SER A 142 37.82 9.35 -51.78
C SER A 142 38.79 9.10 -50.62
N SER A 143 38.29 8.33 -49.64
CA SER A 143 39.09 7.34 -48.92
C SER A 143 38.13 6.25 -48.45
N GLY A 144 38.12 5.13 -49.17
CA GLY A 144 37.36 3.94 -48.79
C GLY A 144 38.14 3.08 -47.80
N SER A 145 37.41 2.29 -47.00
CA SER A 145 37.86 0.96 -46.60
C SER A 145 36.68 0.11 -46.14
N LEU A 146 36.23 -0.72 -47.08
CA LEU A 146 35.85 -2.14 -46.96
C LEU A 146 35.22 -2.64 -45.66
N ILE A 147 33.97 -3.06 -45.84
CA ILE A 147 33.12 -3.90 -45.00
C ILE A 147 33.76 -5.30 -44.84
N GLY A 148 33.99 -5.73 -43.59
CA GLY A 148 34.09 -7.14 -43.21
C GLY A 148 32.76 -7.58 -42.60
N LYS A 149 32.00 -8.42 -43.32
CA LYS A 149 30.62 -8.83 -43.00
C LYS A 149 30.51 -10.16 -42.23
N GLU A 150 31.60 -10.67 -41.68
CA GLU A 150 31.62 -11.98 -40.99
C GLU A 150 31.81 -11.89 -39.47
N GLY A 151 31.94 -10.70 -38.88
CA GLY A 151 32.16 -10.54 -37.44
C GLY A 151 30.94 -10.12 -36.62
N THR A 152 29.81 -9.80 -37.25
CA THR A 152 28.67 -9.18 -36.54
C THR A 152 27.62 -10.20 -36.11
N GLN A 153 27.56 -11.37 -36.75
CA GLN A 153 26.58 -12.40 -36.40
C GLN A 153 27.08 -13.25 -35.24
N ASP A 154 28.37 -13.64 -35.25
CA ASP A 154 29.01 -14.37 -34.16
C ASP A 154 29.14 -13.54 -32.87
N VAL A 155 29.25 -12.20 -32.97
CA VAL A 155 29.28 -11.31 -31.80
C VAL A 155 27.89 -11.07 -31.24
N VAL A 156 26.84 -11.09 -32.08
CA VAL A 156 25.44 -11.00 -31.61
C VAL A 156 25.01 -12.32 -30.97
N GLU A 157 25.48 -13.48 -31.45
CA GLU A 157 25.27 -14.77 -30.78
C GLU A 157 26.12 -14.93 -29.50
N ALA A 158 27.34 -14.40 -29.46
CA ALA A 158 28.20 -14.47 -28.27
C ALA A 158 27.79 -13.50 -27.13
N VAL A 159 27.01 -12.45 -27.42
CA VAL A 159 26.43 -11.55 -26.41
C VAL A 159 25.05 -12.05 -25.92
N ILE A 160 24.45 -13.03 -26.61
CA ILE A 160 23.18 -13.70 -26.22
C ILE A 160 23.47 -15.16 -25.80
N GLN A 161 24.54 -15.35 -25.03
CA GLN A 161 24.54 -16.40 -24.00
C GLN A 161 24.42 -15.71 -22.64
N GLU A 162 23.29 -15.05 -22.40
CA GLU A 162 22.73 -15.12 -21.05
C GLU A 162 22.63 -16.60 -20.73
N GLN A 163 23.46 -17.07 -19.80
CA GLN A 163 23.25 -18.35 -19.15
C GLN A 163 21.82 -18.31 -18.62
N ARG A 164 20.88 -18.90 -19.37
CA ARG A 164 19.47 -18.91 -19.00
C ARG A 164 19.42 -19.51 -17.60
N VAL A 165 19.08 -18.69 -16.61
CA VAL A 165 19.15 -19.10 -15.21
C VAL A 165 18.20 -20.27 -15.04
N ASP A 166 18.74 -21.43 -14.68
CA ASP A 166 17.92 -22.57 -14.31
C ASP A 166 17.40 -22.33 -12.89
N TYR A 167 16.23 -21.70 -12.79
CA TYR A 167 15.61 -21.35 -11.52
C TYR A 167 15.26 -22.57 -10.67
N ALA A 168 15.00 -23.73 -11.28
CA ALA A 168 14.77 -24.96 -10.53
C ALA A 168 16.04 -25.39 -9.81
N VAL A 169 17.21 -25.28 -10.46
CA VAL A 169 18.51 -25.57 -9.84
C VAL A 169 18.96 -24.47 -8.88
N SER A 170 18.69 -23.20 -9.20
CA SER A 170 19.15 -22.08 -8.38
C SER A 170 18.34 -21.93 -7.10
N THR A 171 17.02 -22.17 -7.14
CA THR A 171 16.11 -22.02 -5.98
C THR A 171 15.71 -23.36 -5.36
N GLY A 172 15.77 -24.48 -6.09
CA GLY A 172 15.23 -25.77 -5.62
C GLY A 172 13.73 -25.94 -5.87
N LEU A 173 13.05 -24.96 -6.46
CA LEU A 173 11.65 -25.02 -6.87
C LEU A 173 11.52 -24.66 -8.36
N ASP A 174 10.93 -25.54 -9.16
CA ASP A 174 10.64 -25.23 -10.56
C ASP A 174 9.53 -24.18 -10.63
N PRO A 175 9.73 -23.00 -11.27
CA PRO A 175 8.69 -22.00 -11.44
C PRO A 175 7.39 -22.52 -12.08
N LYS A 176 7.46 -23.61 -12.86
CA LYS A 176 6.28 -24.26 -13.47
C LYS A 176 5.37 -24.95 -12.44
N ASP A 177 5.89 -25.25 -11.25
CA ASP A 177 5.15 -25.84 -10.13
C ASP A 177 4.44 -24.79 -9.27
N VAL A 178 4.55 -23.51 -9.62
CA VAL A 178 3.98 -22.38 -8.87
C VAL A 178 2.93 -21.67 -9.72
N VAL A 179 1.87 -21.17 -9.09
CA VAL A 179 0.91 -20.22 -9.68
C VAL A 179 0.89 -18.95 -8.86
N ILE A 180 0.97 -17.81 -9.53
CA ILE A 180 0.88 -16.49 -8.90
C ILE A 180 -0.51 -15.92 -9.16
N LEU A 181 -1.24 -15.63 -8.08
CA LEU A 181 -2.57 -15.06 -8.07
C LEU A 181 -2.45 -13.57 -7.73
N VAL A 182 -2.50 -12.71 -8.75
CA VAL A 182 -2.36 -11.27 -8.58
C VAL A 182 -3.73 -10.64 -8.43
N LYS A 183 -4.00 -10.01 -7.28
CA LYS A 183 -5.22 -9.25 -7.04
C LYS A 183 -4.98 -7.75 -7.21
N THR A 184 -5.86 -7.11 -7.96
CA THR A 184 -5.93 -5.66 -8.18
C THR A 184 -7.40 -5.21 -8.21
N GLY A 185 -7.67 -3.96 -8.57
CA GLY A 185 -9.03 -3.44 -8.78
C GLY A 185 -9.08 -2.42 -9.92
N ALA A 186 -10.27 -2.16 -10.44
CA ALA A 186 -10.53 -1.24 -11.55
C ALA A 186 -9.91 0.14 -11.32
N THR A 187 -9.89 0.61 -10.06
CA THR A 187 -9.37 1.92 -9.66
C THR A 187 -7.87 1.97 -9.37
N SER A 188 -7.17 0.84 -9.47
CA SER A 188 -5.74 0.76 -9.18
C SER A 188 -4.93 0.10 -10.29
N ILE A 189 -5.55 -0.72 -11.14
CA ILE A 189 -4.88 -1.62 -12.06
C ILE A 189 -3.92 -0.90 -13.01
N TRP A 190 -4.38 0.08 -13.78
CA TRP A 190 -3.57 0.85 -14.71
C TRP A 190 -2.50 1.70 -14.02
N ARG A 191 -2.75 2.11 -12.78
CA ARG A 191 -1.79 2.87 -11.98
C ARG A 191 -0.68 1.99 -11.40
N ARG A 192 -0.93 0.71 -11.11
CA ARG A 192 -0.02 -0.15 -10.31
C ARG A 192 0.55 -1.34 -11.06
N MET A 193 -0.21 -1.97 -11.96
CA MET A 193 0.18 -3.21 -12.63
C MET A 193 1.23 -3.06 -13.74
N PRO A 194 1.23 -2.03 -14.61
CA PRO A 194 2.23 -1.91 -15.67
C PRO A 194 3.68 -1.92 -15.17
N GLY A 195 3.92 -1.34 -13.97
CA GLY A 195 5.22 -1.39 -13.30
C GLY A 195 5.66 -2.83 -12.99
N HIS A 196 4.78 -3.65 -12.41
CA HIS A 196 5.09 -5.06 -12.13
C HIS A 196 5.31 -5.89 -13.39
N MET A 197 4.52 -5.68 -14.44
CA MET A 197 4.63 -6.43 -15.71
C MET A 197 5.97 -6.22 -16.42
N SER A 198 6.62 -5.08 -16.20
CA SER A 198 7.96 -4.80 -16.74
C SER A 198 9.09 -5.14 -15.76
N THR A 199 8.76 -5.51 -14.52
CA THR A 199 9.74 -5.73 -13.44
C THR A 199 9.49 -7.06 -12.72
N THR A 200 8.81 -7.03 -11.57
CA THR A 200 8.56 -8.17 -10.67
C THR A 200 7.94 -9.38 -11.38
N LEU A 201 7.12 -9.18 -12.41
CA LEU A 201 6.43 -10.23 -13.18
C LEU A 201 6.90 -10.30 -14.64
N GLY A 202 8.00 -9.61 -14.99
CA GLY A 202 8.44 -9.43 -16.37
C GLY A 202 9.30 -10.57 -16.93
N ASP A 203 9.80 -11.47 -16.07
CA ASP A 203 10.60 -12.63 -16.51
C ASP A 203 9.70 -13.88 -16.63
N PRO A 204 9.31 -14.30 -17.85
CA PRO A 204 8.43 -15.46 -18.05
C PRO A 204 9.09 -16.79 -17.68
N ALA A 205 10.43 -16.87 -17.55
CA ALA A 205 11.09 -18.07 -17.04
C ALA A 205 10.98 -18.18 -15.51
N LEU A 206 10.90 -17.05 -14.80
CA LEU A 206 10.77 -16.98 -13.35
C LEU A 206 9.31 -16.99 -12.89
N THR A 207 8.40 -16.38 -13.65
CA THR A 207 6.97 -16.29 -13.32
C THR A 207 6.10 -16.79 -14.49
N PRO A 208 6.17 -18.08 -14.87
CA PRO A 208 5.49 -18.60 -16.06
C PRO A 208 3.97 -18.72 -15.92
N ASN A 209 3.45 -18.81 -14.69
CA ASN A 209 2.02 -19.01 -14.43
C ASN A 209 1.46 -17.86 -13.56
N VAL A 210 1.08 -16.75 -14.19
CA VAL A 210 0.46 -15.61 -13.51
C VAL A 210 -0.99 -15.49 -13.94
N ILE A 211 -1.90 -15.32 -12.98
CA ILE A 211 -3.31 -15.02 -13.24
C ILE A 211 -3.64 -13.69 -12.58
N TYR A 212 -4.22 -12.77 -13.36
CA TYR A 212 -4.59 -11.43 -12.90
C TYR A 212 -6.09 -11.38 -12.59
N TYR A 213 -6.44 -10.93 -11.39
CA TYR A 213 -7.81 -10.84 -10.91
C TYR A 213 -8.16 -9.41 -10.50
N SER A 214 -9.31 -8.93 -10.95
CA SER A 214 -9.85 -7.61 -10.64
C SER A 214 -11.36 -7.71 -10.33
N ASP A 215 -11.98 -6.57 -10.07
CA ASP A 215 -13.45 -6.37 -10.01
C ASP A 215 -14.01 -5.84 -11.35
N SER A 216 -13.26 -6.00 -12.43
CA SER A 216 -13.60 -5.63 -13.81
C SER A 216 -12.79 -6.52 -14.77
N THR A 217 -13.32 -6.75 -15.97
CA THR A 217 -12.59 -7.41 -17.04
C THR A 217 -11.66 -6.39 -17.70
N ASP A 218 -10.43 -6.77 -18.03
CA ASP A 218 -9.49 -5.90 -18.72
C ASP A 218 -8.45 -6.74 -19.48
N ASN A 219 -7.58 -6.08 -20.25
CA ASN A 219 -6.42 -6.69 -20.85
C ASN A 219 -5.22 -5.75 -20.77
N ILE A 220 -4.15 -6.18 -20.10
CA ILE A 220 -2.94 -5.37 -19.93
C ILE A 220 -1.79 -6.04 -20.65
N ASN A 221 -1.30 -5.39 -21.71
CA ASN A 221 -0.21 -5.88 -22.55
C ASN A 221 -0.43 -7.32 -23.07
N GLY A 222 -1.66 -7.66 -23.43
CA GLY A 222 -2.03 -9.01 -23.91
C GLY A 222 -2.38 -9.99 -22.79
N ASN A 223 -2.22 -9.62 -21.51
CA ASN A 223 -2.58 -10.46 -20.38
C ASN A 223 -4.04 -10.22 -19.97
N GLU A 224 -4.84 -11.28 -19.99
CA GLU A 224 -6.24 -11.25 -19.54
C GLU A 224 -6.32 -10.92 -18.04
N VAL A 225 -7.23 -10.02 -17.69
CA VAL A 225 -7.60 -9.69 -16.32
C VAL A 225 -9.02 -10.21 -16.07
N ILE A 226 -9.15 -11.11 -15.11
CA ILE A 226 -10.40 -11.79 -14.80
C ILE A 226 -11.22 -10.96 -13.81
N ASP A 227 -12.46 -10.63 -14.18
CA ASP A 227 -13.47 -10.16 -13.22
C ASP A 227 -13.88 -11.31 -12.31
N VAL A 228 -13.26 -11.38 -11.15
CA VAL A 228 -13.50 -12.46 -10.19
C VAL A 228 -14.85 -12.35 -9.49
N LEU A 229 -15.52 -11.19 -9.62
CA LEU A 229 -16.83 -10.92 -9.04
C LEU A 229 -17.97 -11.10 -10.05
N ALA A 230 -17.66 -11.44 -11.30
CA ALA A 230 -18.64 -11.62 -12.38
C ALA A 230 -19.73 -12.64 -12.05
N ASN A 231 -19.44 -13.67 -11.25
CA ASN A 231 -20.35 -14.78 -10.97
C ASN A 231 -20.93 -14.82 -9.55
N VAL A 232 -20.70 -13.79 -8.74
CA VAL A 232 -21.33 -13.73 -7.40
C VAL A 232 -22.85 -13.55 -7.50
N SER A 233 -23.56 -13.93 -6.44
CA SER A 233 -25.04 -13.92 -6.43
C SER A 233 -25.65 -12.55 -6.76
N SER A 234 -26.84 -12.56 -7.35
CA SER A 234 -27.60 -11.34 -7.63
C SER A 234 -27.92 -10.56 -6.35
N THR A 235 -28.16 -11.25 -5.24
CA THR A 235 -28.34 -10.65 -3.91
C THR A 235 -27.10 -9.87 -3.48
N LEU A 236 -25.92 -10.44 -3.67
CA LEU A 236 -24.67 -9.77 -3.31
C LEU A 236 -24.38 -8.58 -4.23
N LYS A 237 -24.59 -8.72 -5.55
CA LYS A 237 -24.45 -7.62 -6.53
C LYS A 237 -25.41 -6.45 -6.30
N ALA A 238 -26.59 -6.73 -5.75
CA ALA A 238 -27.58 -5.71 -5.39
C ALA A 238 -27.26 -5.01 -4.05
N SER A 239 -26.27 -5.49 -3.29
CA SER A 239 -25.90 -4.89 -2.01
C SER A 239 -25.18 -3.55 -2.19
N PRO A 240 -25.23 -2.65 -1.18
CA PRO A 240 -24.51 -1.38 -1.21
C PRO A 240 -22.99 -1.51 -1.36
N ASP A 241 -22.42 -2.67 -1.02
CA ASP A 241 -20.98 -2.92 -1.16
C ASP A 241 -20.55 -3.00 -2.63
N PHE A 242 -21.49 -3.33 -3.54
CA PHE A 242 -21.27 -3.44 -4.99
C PHE A 242 -21.54 -2.14 -5.76
N ALA A 243 -21.74 -1.01 -5.07
CA ALA A 243 -21.96 0.28 -5.71
C ALA A 243 -20.79 0.68 -6.64
N LEU A 244 -19.54 0.44 -6.23
CA LEU A 244 -18.37 0.70 -7.06
C LEU A 244 -18.34 -0.23 -8.27
N TYR A 245 -18.60 -1.52 -8.08
CA TYR A 245 -18.63 -2.51 -9.16
C TYR A 245 -19.62 -2.09 -10.25
N ASN A 246 -20.85 -1.77 -9.86
CA ASN A 246 -21.89 -1.36 -10.81
C ASN A 246 -21.52 -0.05 -11.52
N LYS A 247 -20.94 0.92 -10.78
CA LYS A 247 -20.56 2.22 -11.35
C LYS A 247 -19.33 2.15 -12.27
N SER A 248 -18.44 1.19 -12.05
CA SER A 248 -17.24 1.00 -12.88
C SER A 248 -17.59 0.71 -14.35
N LYS A 249 -18.66 -0.05 -14.59
CA LYS A 249 -19.19 -0.32 -15.94
C LYS A 249 -19.68 0.93 -16.64
N GLU A 250 -20.40 1.79 -15.90
CA GLU A 250 -20.82 3.08 -16.44
C GLU A 250 -19.61 3.98 -16.76
N VAL A 251 -18.53 3.91 -15.97
CA VAL A 251 -17.31 4.70 -16.25
C VAL A 251 -16.69 4.29 -17.59
N GLU A 252 -16.58 2.99 -17.83
CA GLU A 252 -16.11 2.45 -19.11
C GLU A 252 -17.00 2.89 -20.28
N ASP A 253 -18.33 2.74 -20.15
CA ASP A 253 -19.30 3.13 -21.18
C ASP A 253 -19.26 4.63 -21.55
N ASN A 254 -18.76 5.47 -20.63
CA ASN A 254 -18.69 6.93 -20.81
C ASN A 254 -17.30 7.44 -21.22
N ASN A 255 -16.36 6.57 -21.59
CA ASN A 255 -14.96 6.92 -21.91
C ASN A 255 -14.27 7.71 -20.79
N LEU A 256 -14.50 7.29 -19.54
CA LEU A 256 -13.84 7.86 -18.36
C LEU A 256 -12.76 6.90 -17.85
N TYR A 257 -11.72 7.45 -17.22
CA TYR A 257 -10.55 6.71 -16.75
C TYR A 257 -10.54 6.62 -15.22
N LEU A 258 -10.21 5.45 -14.66
CA LEU A 258 -10.13 5.23 -13.21
C LEU A 258 -8.69 5.26 -12.66
N GLU A 259 -7.72 5.63 -13.49
CA GLU A 259 -6.30 5.63 -13.16
C GLU A 259 -5.96 6.66 -12.07
N SER A 260 -6.74 7.75 -12.04
CA SER A 260 -6.51 8.90 -11.15
C SER A 260 -5.10 9.49 -11.32
N GLY A 261 -4.68 9.64 -12.58
CA GLY A 261 -3.40 10.23 -12.99
C GLY A 261 -3.36 11.76 -12.99
N SER A 262 -4.48 12.42 -12.68
CA SER A 262 -4.72 13.86 -12.89
C SER A 262 -4.68 14.27 -14.36
N MET A 263 -5.22 13.42 -15.23
CA MET A 263 -5.35 13.62 -16.68
C MET A 263 -6.81 13.91 -17.07
N ASP A 264 -7.02 14.51 -18.24
CA ASP A 264 -8.37 14.72 -18.78
C ASP A 264 -9.11 13.37 -18.92
N GLY A 265 -10.38 13.35 -18.49
CA GLY A 265 -11.19 12.14 -18.46
C GLY A 265 -11.02 11.28 -17.20
N ASP A 266 -10.11 11.63 -16.29
CA ASP A 266 -10.02 10.94 -14.99
C ASP A 266 -11.29 11.11 -14.16
N SER A 267 -11.71 10.01 -13.56
CA SER A 267 -12.84 9.89 -12.65
C SER A 267 -12.41 9.16 -11.39
N TYR A 268 -12.98 9.57 -10.27
CA TYR A 268 -12.71 8.96 -8.97
C TYR A 268 -13.95 8.22 -8.44
N LEU A 269 -13.78 6.92 -8.21
CA LEU A 269 -14.78 6.08 -7.55
C LEU A 269 -14.31 5.68 -6.14
N PRO A 270 -14.97 6.16 -5.07
CA PRO A 270 -14.63 5.75 -3.71
C PRO A 270 -15.14 4.35 -3.39
N GLY A 271 -14.56 3.72 -2.37
CA GLY A 271 -15.09 2.47 -1.80
C GLY A 271 -14.44 1.18 -2.32
N GLY A 272 -13.30 1.27 -3.02
CA GLY A 272 -12.57 0.10 -3.52
C GLY A 272 -12.33 -0.97 -2.44
N TRP A 273 -11.92 -0.53 -1.24
CA TRP A 273 -11.68 -1.44 -0.10
C TRP A 273 -12.92 -2.23 0.34
N ARG A 274 -14.13 -1.69 0.17
CA ARG A 274 -15.37 -2.35 0.57
C ARG A 274 -15.72 -3.51 -0.34
N LEU A 275 -15.45 -3.34 -1.64
CA LEU A 275 -15.64 -4.38 -2.65
C LEU A 275 -14.51 -5.43 -2.61
N ASP A 276 -13.29 -4.99 -2.27
CA ASP A 276 -12.09 -5.80 -2.34
C ASP A 276 -12.14 -7.10 -1.51
N LYS A 277 -12.81 -7.06 -0.35
CA LYS A 277 -12.98 -8.24 0.53
C LYS A 277 -13.63 -9.44 -0.17
N TYR A 278 -14.44 -9.22 -1.21
CA TYR A 278 -15.16 -10.29 -1.91
C TYR A 278 -14.30 -11.04 -2.94
N LYS A 279 -13.12 -10.53 -3.30
CA LYS A 279 -12.30 -11.11 -4.37
C LYS A 279 -11.53 -12.37 -3.94
N PHE A 280 -11.16 -12.45 -2.67
CA PHE A 280 -10.24 -13.47 -2.15
C PHE A 280 -10.76 -14.90 -2.38
N VAL A 281 -11.96 -15.21 -1.90
CA VAL A 281 -12.53 -16.56 -1.98
C VAL A 281 -12.77 -17.02 -3.44
N PRO A 282 -13.46 -16.27 -4.30
CA PRO A 282 -13.71 -16.72 -5.68
C PRO A 282 -12.43 -16.80 -6.52
N MET A 283 -11.39 -16.01 -6.22
CA MET A 283 -10.09 -16.12 -6.88
C MET A 283 -9.43 -17.48 -6.64
N PHE A 284 -9.45 -17.98 -5.40
CA PHE A 284 -8.93 -19.31 -5.08
C PHE A 284 -9.81 -20.43 -5.65
N GLN A 285 -11.14 -20.23 -5.71
CA GLN A 285 -12.02 -21.15 -6.42
C GLN A 285 -11.68 -21.23 -7.92
N HIS A 286 -11.48 -20.09 -8.57
CA HIS A 286 -11.09 -20.03 -9.97
C HIS A 286 -9.75 -20.75 -10.21
N ALA A 287 -8.75 -20.49 -9.38
CA ALA A 287 -7.44 -21.15 -9.47
C ALA A 287 -7.55 -22.67 -9.31
N ALA A 288 -8.38 -23.16 -8.39
CA ALA A 288 -8.62 -24.59 -8.20
C ALA A 288 -9.27 -25.25 -9.43
N ASN A 289 -10.16 -24.53 -10.11
CA ASN A 289 -10.87 -25.04 -11.28
C ASN A 289 -10.01 -25.03 -12.56
N THR A 290 -9.10 -24.05 -12.70
CA THR A 290 -8.39 -23.79 -13.96
C THR A 290 -6.94 -24.24 -13.96
N MET A 291 -6.26 -24.19 -12.82
CA MET A 291 -4.84 -24.52 -12.69
C MET A 291 -4.54 -25.49 -11.52
N PRO A 292 -5.26 -26.63 -11.40
CA PRO A 292 -5.03 -27.58 -10.32
C PRO A 292 -3.67 -28.30 -10.44
N GLY A 293 -3.24 -28.96 -9.36
CA GLY A 293 -2.09 -29.87 -9.36
C GLY A 293 -0.71 -29.21 -9.19
N LYS A 294 -0.64 -27.89 -9.00
CA LYS A 294 0.59 -27.14 -8.73
C LYS A 294 1.02 -27.29 -7.27
N LYS A 295 2.32 -27.16 -6.98
CA LYS A 295 2.87 -27.30 -5.62
C LYS A 295 2.49 -26.12 -4.74
N TRP A 296 2.52 -24.91 -5.28
CA TRP A 296 2.26 -23.68 -4.53
C TRP A 296 1.39 -22.70 -5.31
N TYR A 297 0.48 -22.03 -4.60
CA TYR A 297 -0.34 -20.93 -5.10
C TYR A 297 -0.04 -19.71 -4.25
N ILE A 298 0.65 -18.72 -4.84
CA ILE A 298 1.15 -17.53 -4.15
C ILE A 298 0.22 -16.38 -4.46
N TYR A 299 -0.27 -15.72 -3.43
CA TYR A 299 -1.10 -14.53 -3.52
C TYR A 299 -0.25 -13.26 -3.47
N MET A 300 -0.54 -12.32 -4.37
CA MET A 300 0.13 -11.03 -4.48
C MET A 300 -0.89 -9.89 -4.65
N GLU A 301 -0.69 -8.78 -3.93
CA GLU A 301 -1.40 -7.51 -4.19
C GLU A 301 -0.59 -6.60 -5.14
N ASP A 302 -1.28 -5.69 -5.81
CA ASP A 302 -0.67 -4.74 -6.76
C ASP A 302 0.27 -3.69 -6.13
N ASP A 303 0.31 -3.59 -4.79
CA ASP A 303 1.26 -2.77 -4.02
C ASP A 303 2.22 -3.61 -3.16
N ASN A 304 2.51 -4.84 -3.60
CA ASN A 304 3.50 -5.75 -3.00
C ASN A 304 4.63 -6.06 -4.02
N TYR A 305 5.90 -6.00 -3.61
CA TYR A 305 7.05 -6.40 -4.43
C TYR A 305 7.68 -7.67 -3.87
N TYR A 306 7.73 -8.74 -4.67
CA TYR A 306 8.31 -10.02 -4.28
C TYR A 306 9.75 -10.19 -4.78
N PHE A 307 10.61 -10.70 -3.91
CA PHE A 307 11.92 -11.23 -4.27
C PHE A 307 11.78 -12.73 -4.57
N TRP A 308 11.29 -13.06 -5.76
CA TRP A 308 10.83 -14.41 -6.13
C TRP A 308 11.84 -15.52 -5.85
N GLU A 309 13.12 -15.32 -6.20
CA GLU A 309 14.14 -16.35 -5.98
C GLU A 309 14.36 -16.66 -4.49
N THR A 310 14.26 -15.64 -3.62
CA THR A 310 14.38 -15.84 -2.17
C THR A 310 13.14 -16.57 -1.64
N LEU A 311 11.94 -16.19 -2.12
CA LEU A 311 10.69 -16.85 -1.77
C LEU A 311 10.66 -18.32 -2.24
N TYR A 312 11.00 -18.59 -3.49
CA TYR A 312 10.99 -19.93 -4.07
C TYR A 312 11.99 -20.86 -3.37
N ALA A 313 13.18 -20.34 -3.04
CA ALA A 313 14.15 -21.11 -2.29
C ALA A 313 13.66 -21.47 -0.89
N TRP A 314 12.97 -20.55 -0.22
CA TRP A 314 12.34 -20.89 1.05
C TRP A 314 11.20 -21.92 0.89
N LEU A 315 10.31 -21.73 -0.09
CA LEU A 315 9.22 -22.67 -0.35
C LEU A 315 9.71 -24.08 -0.72
N ALA A 316 10.87 -24.20 -1.37
CA ALA A 316 11.52 -25.49 -1.67
C ALA A 316 11.89 -26.29 -0.41
N THR A 317 12.04 -25.62 0.74
CA THR A 317 12.35 -26.30 2.02
C THR A 317 11.12 -26.88 2.73
N LEU A 318 9.91 -26.49 2.29
CA LEU A 318 8.66 -26.86 2.94
C LEU A 318 7.99 -28.05 2.24
N ASP A 319 7.27 -28.85 3.01
CA ASP A 319 6.51 -29.99 2.49
C ASP A 319 5.18 -29.54 1.87
N HIS A 320 5.22 -29.28 0.56
CA HIS A 320 4.05 -28.90 -0.23
C HIS A 320 2.96 -30.00 -0.31
N THR A 321 3.22 -31.21 0.19
CA THR A 321 2.24 -32.32 0.26
C THR A 321 1.41 -32.28 1.53
N THR A 322 1.68 -31.34 2.44
CA THR A 322 0.85 -31.06 3.61
C THR A 322 -0.04 -29.83 3.38
N PRO A 323 -1.23 -29.74 4.01
CA PRO A 323 -2.17 -28.64 3.80
C PRO A 323 -1.71 -27.36 4.52
N LEU A 324 -0.73 -26.68 3.93
CA LEU A 324 -0.13 -25.45 4.48
C LEU A 324 -0.77 -24.19 3.93
N MET A 325 -1.01 -23.22 4.82
CA MET A 325 -1.22 -21.80 4.51
C MET A 325 -0.11 -20.97 5.14
N LEU A 326 0.72 -20.33 4.34
CA LEU A 326 1.92 -19.60 4.74
C LEU A 326 1.68 -18.10 4.67
N GLY A 327 1.91 -17.37 5.75
CA GLY A 327 1.85 -15.91 5.72
C GLY A 327 2.06 -15.27 7.09
N SER A 328 2.33 -13.96 7.11
CA SER A 328 2.50 -13.21 8.35
C SER A 328 1.22 -13.25 9.18
N PRO A 329 1.32 -13.38 10.51
CA PRO A 329 0.14 -13.46 11.35
C PRO A 329 -0.62 -12.13 11.39
N ALA A 330 -1.94 -12.21 11.34
CA ALA A 330 -2.87 -11.16 11.71
C ALA A 330 -4.00 -11.74 12.56
N PHE A 331 -4.54 -10.91 13.46
CA PHE A 331 -5.53 -11.35 14.44
C PHE A 331 -6.73 -10.43 14.44
N ARG A 332 -7.93 -11.00 14.32
CA ARG A 332 -9.17 -10.24 14.38
C ARG A 332 -10.31 -11.15 14.83
N LEU A 333 -11.14 -10.64 15.74
CA LEU A 333 -12.29 -11.38 16.29
C LEU A 333 -11.93 -12.79 16.84
N GLY A 334 -10.72 -12.94 17.40
CA GLY A 334 -10.23 -14.21 17.95
C GLY A 334 -9.74 -15.22 16.90
N GLU A 335 -9.68 -14.81 15.62
CA GLU A 335 -9.15 -15.64 14.53
C GLU A 335 -7.73 -15.24 14.19
N ASP A 336 -6.89 -16.26 13.99
CA ASP A 336 -5.54 -16.17 13.45
C ASP A 336 -5.58 -16.42 11.93
N PHE A 337 -5.06 -15.49 11.14
CA PHE A 337 -5.14 -15.55 9.69
C PHE A 337 -3.87 -15.00 9.02
N ALA A 338 -3.65 -15.36 7.75
CA ALA A 338 -2.52 -14.83 6.99
C ALA A 338 -2.86 -13.42 6.48
N HIS A 339 -2.05 -12.43 6.85
CA HIS A 339 -2.24 -11.05 6.45
C HIS A 339 -2.11 -10.87 4.93
N GLY A 340 -3.18 -10.39 4.27
CA GLY A 340 -3.24 -10.23 2.83
C GLY A 340 -2.15 -9.30 2.29
N GLY A 341 -1.97 -8.12 2.89
CA GLY A 341 -0.99 -7.15 2.40
C GLY A 341 0.46 -7.67 2.41
N SER A 342 0.81 -8.53 3.36
CA SER A 342 2.14 -9.16 3.40
C SER A 342 2.35 -10.14 2.24
N GLY A 343 1.26 -10.53 1.58
CA GLY A 343 1.24 -11.67 0.69
C GLY A 343 1.32 -12.99 1.46
N PHE A 344 0.94 -14.07 0.79
CA PHE A 344 0.88 -15.41 1.39
C PHE A 344 0.93 -16.49 0.31
N ALA A 345 1.10 -17.74 0.71
CA ALA A 345 1.05 -18.88 -0.20
C ALA A 345 0.26 -20.03 0.42
N ILE A 346 -0.43 -20.81 -0.40
CA ILE A 346 -1.00 -22.09 0.03
C ILE A 346 -0.40 -23.24 -0.78
N SER A 347 -0.22 -24.37 -0.12
CA SER A 347 0.19 -25.61 -0.77
C SER A 347 -0.89 -26.11 -1.75
N GLY A 348 -0.49 -26.91 -2.74
CA GLY A 348 -1.44 -27.56 -3.64
C GLY A 348 -2.39 -28.51 -2.94
N VAL A 349 -1.94 -29.16 -1.86
CA VAL A 349 -2.82 -30.01 -1.04
C VAL A 349 -3.83 -29.17 -0.27
N ALA A 350 -3.46 -28.00 0.25
CA ALA A 350 -4.42 -27.07 0.85
C ALA A 350 -5.50 -26.64 -0.13
N LEU A 351 -5.12 -26.26 -1.36
CA LEU A 351 -6.09 -25.90 -2.40
C LEU A 351 -6.99 -27.08 -2.77
N SER A 352 -6.40 -28.26 -3.02
CA SER A 352 -7.15 -29.45 -3.43
C SER A 352 -8.12 -29.94 -2.34
N LYS A 353 -7.75 -29.84 -1.06
CA LYS A 353 -8.59 -30.26 0.08
C LYS A 353 -9.75 -29.29 0.35
N SER A 354 -9.60 -28.03 -0.07
CA SER A 354 -10.60 -26.98 0.09
C SER A 354 -11.37 -26.75 -1.22
N PHE A 355 -10.98 -25.75 -1.99
CA PHE A 355 -11.61 -25.33 -3.24
C PHE A 355 -11.60 -26.39 -4.33
N GLY A 356 -10.62 -27.29 -4.34
CA GLY A 356 -10.57 -28.41 -5.29
C GLY A 356 -11.50 -29.58 -4.93
N ALA A 357 -11.96 -29.66 -3.68
CA ALA A 357 -12.88 -30.70 -3.23
C ALA A 357 -14.35 -30.33 -3.48
N ASP A 358 -14.62 -29.03 -3.60
CA ASP A 358 -15.95 -28.48 -3.84
C ASP A 358 -15.87 -27.31 -4.83
N PRO A 359 -16.32 -27.49 -6.09
CA PRO A 359 -16.23 -26.45 -7.12
C PRO A 359 -17.15 -25.24 -6.85
N HIS A 360 -18.04 -25.33 -5.86
CA HIS A 360 -18.97 -24.29 -5.44
C HIS A 360 -18.71 -23.83 -3.99
N LEU A 361 -17.50 -24.05 -3.47
CA LEU A 361 -17.16 -23.65 -2.10
C LEU A 361 -17.33 -22.15 -1.92
N ALA A 362 -16.89 -21.34 -2.88
CA ALA A 362 -16.99 -19.89 -2.80
C ALA A 362 -18.43 -19.37 -2.56
N ASP A 363 -19.41 -19.94 -3.27
CA ASP A 363 -20.82 -19.54 -3.22
C ASP A 363 -21.39 -19.66 -1.79
N LYS A 364 -20.88 -20.61 -1.00
CA LYS A 364 -21.33 -20.88 0.38
C LYS A 364 -20.89 -19.82 1.37
N TRP A 365 -19.90 -19.00 1.02
CA TRP A 365 -19.25 -18.05 1.93
C TRP A 365 -19.57 -16.59 1.66
N GLU A 366 -20.40 -16.28 0.64
CA GLU A 366 -20.80 -14.89 0.32
C GLU A 366 -21.44 -14.16 1.51
N SER A 367 -22.37 -14.83 2.20
CA SER A 367 -23.06 -14.25 3.36
C SER A 367 -22.11 -13.93 4.51
N TYR A 368 -21.15 -14.81 4.76
CA TYR A 368 -20.13 -14.61 5.79
C TYR A 368 -19.18 -13.47 5.38
N ALA A 369 -18.72 -13.44 4.12
CA ALA A 369 -17.86 -12.37 3.59
C ALA A 369 -18.51 -10.98 3.72
N ARG A 370 -19.83 -10.89 3.56
CA ARG A 370 -20.58 -9.65 3.75
C ARG A 370 -20.47 -9.10 5.17
N GLU A 371 -20.40 -9.97 6.17
CA GLU A 371 -20.38 -9.60 7.60
C GLU A 371 -18.97 -9.33 8.13
N GLN A 372 -17.92 -9.70 7.37
CA GLN A 372 -16.53 -9.44 7.73
C GLN A 372 -15.98 -8.16 7.08
N CYS A 373 -14.91 -7.61 7.67
CA CYS A 373 -14.22 -6.44 7.08
C CYS A 373 -13.28 -6.83 5.94
N CYS A 374 -12.71 -8.03 6.00
CA CYS A 374 -11.40 -8.28 5.43
C CYS A 374 -11.40 -9.66 4.75
N GLY A 375 -11.06 -9.68 3.46
CA GLY A 375 -11.19 -10.88 2.63
C GLY A 375 -10.13 -11.94 2.90
N ASP A 376 -8.96 -11.54 3.39
CA ASP A 376 -7.88 -12.43 3.85
C ASP A 376 -8.28 -13.21 5.12
N GLN A 377 -8.95 -12.56 6.06
CA GLN A 377 -9.59 -13.21 7.21
C GLN A 377 -10.63 -14.23 6.72
N VAL A 378 -11.51 -13.82 5.79
CA VAL A 378 -12.54 -14.71 5.23
C VAL A 378 -11.92 -15.93 4.57
N LEU A 379 -10.93 -15.75 3.69
CA LEU A 379 -10.26 -16.86 3.02
C LEU A 379 -9.60 -17.82 4.02
N SER A 380 -8.92 -17.29 5.04
CA SER A 380 -8.30 -18.10 6.08
C SER A 380 -9.34 -18.89 6.87
N HIS A 381 -10.49 -18.28 7.16
CA HIS A 381 -11.61 -18.97 7.78
C HIS A 381 -12.12 -20.12 6.90
N VAL A 382 -12.34 -19.89 5.60
CA VAL A 382 -12.77 -20.92 4.64
C VAL A 382 -11.78 -22.10 4.62
N LEU A 383 -10.49 -21.81 4.50
CA LEU A 383 -9.41 -22.80 4.50
C LEU A 383 -9.38 -23.60 5.82
N ARG A 384 -9.56 -22.92 6.96
CA ARG A 384 -9.62 -23.57 8.28
C ARG A 384 -10.79 -24.53 8.41
N GLN A 385 -11.97 -24.19 7.86
CA GLN A 385 -13.12 -25.11 7.83
C GLN A 385 -12.87 -26.34 6.96
N SER A 386 -11.94 -26.26 6.00
CA SER A 386 -11.43 -27.40 5.23
C SER A 386 -10.23 -28.10 5.90
N GLY A 387 -9.90 -27.75 7.15
CA GLY A 387 -8.78 -28.33 7.89
C GLY A 387 -7.42 -27.95 7.31
N VAL A 388 -7.28 -26.72 6.83
CA VAL A 388 -6.01 -26.07 6.45
C VAL A 388 -5.77 -24.94 7.45
N GLU A 389 -4.73 -25.07 8.26
CA GLU A 389 -4.39 -24.04 9.24
C GLU A 389 -3.18 -23.21 8.78
N ARG A 390 -3.08 -21.99 9.33
CA ARG A 390 -1.92 -21.14 9.08
C ARG A 390 -0.68 -21.75 9.72
N TYR A 391 0.40 -21.76 8.95
CA TYR A 391 1.71 -22.19 9.39
C TYR A 391 2.31 -21.17 10.36
N THR A 392 2.51 -21.61 11.60
CA THR A 392 3.00 -20.78 12.70
C THR A 392 4.52 -20.76 12.81
N GLY A 393 5.26 -21.42 11.91
CA GLY A 393 6.73 -21.35 11.92
C GLY A 393 7.28 -19.97 11.53
N LEU A 394 6.42 -19.11 10.98
CA LEU A 394 6.67 -17.67 10.78
C LEU A 394 6.37 -16.85 12.05
N ASP A 395 5.78 -17.45 13.08
CA ASP A 395 5.40 -16.77 14.31
C ASP A 395 6.58 -16.73 15.26
N GLY A 396 7.15 -15.56 15.39
CA GLY A 396 8.27 -15.32 16.29
C GLY A 396 9.03 -14.10 15.85
N GLY A 397 9.35 -13.23 16.80
CA GLY A 397 10.06 -11.98 16.56
C GLY A 397 11.51 -12.15 16.10
N GLY A 398 11.89 -13.27 15.48
CA GLY A 398 13.17 -13.47 14.77
C GLY A 398 13.00 -13.54 13.26
N TRP A 399 11.77 -13.65 12.73
CA TRP A 399 11.57 -13.93 11.32
C TRP A 399 10.28 -13.31 10.74
N ALA A 400 10.38 -12.07 10.27
CA ALA A 400 9.32 -11.42 9.50
C ALA A 400 9.61 -11.53 7.99
N ALA A 401 9.70 -12.76 7.47
CA ALA A 401 10.11 -13.00 6.08
C ALA A 401 9.16 -12.34 5.08
N LEU A 402 7.85 -12.45 5.35
CA LEU A 402 6.80 -11.76 4.63
C LEU A 402 6.45 -10.47 5.38
N GLN A 403 6.61 -9.33 4.72
CA GLN A 403 6.60 -8.02 5.35
C GLN A 403 5.34 -7.23 4.98
N ALA A 404 4.71 -6.64 6.00
CA ALA A 404 3.51 -5.80 5.89
C ALA A 404 3.82 -4.29 5.81
N LEU A 405 5.09 -3.89 5.98
CA LEU A 405 5.51 -2.49 6.10
C LEU A 405 6.38 -1.99 4.92
N PRO A 406 6.13 -0.76 4.43
CA PRO A 406 6.92 -0.17 3.36
C PRO A 406 8.37 0.00 3.79
N THR A 407 9.28 0.15 2.83
CA THR A 407 10.73 0.30 3.08
C THR A 407 11.06 1.38 4.12
N TRP A 408 10.30 2.47 4.15
CA TRP A 408 10.54 3.60 5.05
C TRP A 408 10.01 3.37 6.48
N ARG A 409 9.05 2.47 6.69
CA ARG A 409 8.52 2.12 8.02
C ARG A 409 9.13 0.84 8.59
N MET A 410 9.77 0.03 7.74
CA MET A 410 10.45 -1.19 8.15
C MET A 410 11.54 -0.88 9.18
N GLY A 411 11.42 -1.49 10.37
CA GLY A 411 12.43 -1.38 11.42
C GLY A 411 13.54 -2.40 11.23
N PHE A 412 14.79 -1.95 11.28
CA PHE A 412 15.98 -2.81 11.19
C PHE A 412 16.66 -2.93 12.55
N GLY A 413 16.85 -4.14 13.06
CA GLY A 413 17.45 -4.39 14.36
C GLY A 413 18.11 -5.76 14.45
N THR A 414 18.72 -6.08 15.59
CA THR A 414 19.41 -7.37 15.80
C THR A 414 18.53 -8.58 15.53
N TRP A 415 17.21 -8.46 15.76
CA TRP A 415 16.26 -9.56 15.66
C TRP A 415 15.95 -9.99 14.21
N ASN A 416 15.97 -9.07 13.24
CA ASN A 416 15.68 -9.37 11.84
C ASN A 416 16.88 -9.18 10.90
N TRP A 417 17.98 -8.60 11.37
CA TRP A 417 19.12 -8.20 10.52
C TRP A 417 19.57 -9.28 9.53
N CYS A 418 19.70 -10.51 10.02
CA CYS A 418 20.17 -11.66 9.27
C CYS A 418 19.04 -12.51 8.67
N SER A 419 17.79 -12.14 8.94
CA SER A 419 16.61 -12.83 8.47
C SER A 419 16.39 -12.58 6.98
N PRO A 420 15.91 -13.57 6.22
CA PRO A 420 15.59 -13.37 4.82
C PRO A 420 14.40 -12.40 4.68
N LEU A 421 14.35 -11.71 3.56
CA LEU A 421 13.26 -10.81 3.18
C LEU A 421 12.66 -11.30 1.86
N MET A 422 11.39 -11.71 1.90
CA MET A 422 10.70 -12.31 0.76
C MET A 422 9.96 -11.26 -0.08
N ASN A 423 9.52 -10.18 0.55
CA ASN A 423 8.76 -9.14 -0.12
C ASN A 423 8.82 -7.80 0.62
N VAL A 424 8.27 -6.76 0.01
CA VAL A 424 7.98 -5.46 0.62
C VAL A 424 6.56 -5.02 0.27
N HIS A 425 5.82 -4.53 1.25
CA HIS A 425 4.48 -3.94 1.07
C HIS A 425 4.35 -2.80 2.08
N LYS A 426 3.86 -1.59 1.78
CA LYS A 426 3.17 -1.14 0.57
C LYS A 426 4.15 -0.39 -0.32
N VAL A 427 4.41 -0.90 -1.51
CA VAL A 427 5.31 -0.24 -2.47
C VAL A 427 4.53 0.74 -3.35
N HIS A 428 5.09 1.92 -3.55
CA HIS A 428 4.67 2.77 -4.65
C HIS A 428 5.33 2.32 -5.96
N GLN A 429 4.86 2.85 -7.08
CA GLN A 429 5.39 2.58 -8.43
C GLN A 429 6.87 2.92 -8.54
N ALA A 430 7.27 4.04 -7.91
CA ALA A 430 8.68 4.41 -7.82
C ALA A 430 9.49 3.40 -6.99
N ASP A 431 8.90 2.79 -5.97
CA ASP A 431 9.55 1.78 -5.15
C ASP A 431 9.69 0.46 -5.92
N ILE A 432 8.69 0.05 -6.71
CA ILE A 432 8.79 -1.13 -7.60
C ILE A 432 10.02 -1.01 -8.50
N SER A 433 10.18 0.11 -9.20
CA SER A 433 11.34 0.34 -10.07
C SER A 433 12.66 0.32 -9.30
N ARG A 434 12.73 1.00 -8.14
CA ARG A 434 13.94 1.05 -7.31
C ARG A 434 14.33 -0.32 -6.72
N LEU A 435 13.34 -1.09 -6.28
CA LEU A 435 13.53 -2.43 -5.73
C LEU A 435 13.99 -3.40 -6.83
N TRP A 436 13.44 -3.28 -8.04
CA TRP A 436 13.90 -4.06 -9.18
C TRP A 436 15.36 -3.78 -9.54
N VAL A 437 15.75 -2.51 -9.68
CA VAL A 437 17.17 -2.15 -9.94
C VAL A 437 18.08 -2.71 -8.84
N PHE A 438 17.68 -2.56 -7.57
CA PHE A 438 18.42 -3.11 -6.44
C PHE A 438 18.55 -4.65 -6.51
N GLU A 439 17.47 -5.36 -6.84
CA GLU A 439 17.48 -6.81 -6.97
C GLU A 439 18.42 -7.28 -8.08
N GLN A 440 18.42 -6.62 -9.25
CA GLN A 440 19.35 -6.95 -10.34
C GLN A 440 20.82 -6.73 -9.92
N GLU A 441 21.12 -5.59 -9.28
CA GLU A 441 22.45 -5.31 -8.73
C GLU A 441 22.86 -6.38 -7.69
N PHE A 442 21.92 -6.79 -6.83
CA PHE A 442 22.14 -7.81 -5.82
C PHE A 442 22.47 -9.18 -6.45
N LYS A 443 21.77 -9.58 -7.51
CA LYS A 443 22.01 -10.84 -8.24
C LYS A 443 23.39 -10.86 -8.88
N VAL A 444 23.81 -9.78 -9.53
CA VAL A 444 25.15 -9.67 -10.12
C VAL A 444 26.23 -9.79 -9.03
N LYS A 445 26.03 -9.14 -7.88
CA LYS A 445 27.02 -9.14 -6.78
C LYS A 445 27.13 -10.49 -6.06
N ASN A 446 26.00 -11.17 -5.83
CA ASN A 446 25.95 -12.34 -4.94
C ASN A 446 25.76 -13.67 -5.70
N GLY A 447 25.56 -13.61 -7.02
CA GLY A 447 25.25 -14.76 -7.87
C GLY A 447 23.81 -15.24 -7.72
N VAL A 448 23.43 -16.18 -8.59
CA VAL A 448 22.05 -16.72 -8.71
C VAL A 448 21.55 -17.52 -7.49
N LYS A 449 22.43 -17.82 -6.54
CA LYS A 449 22.07 -18.45 -5.25
C LYS A 449 22.03 -17.45 -4.10
N GLY A 450 22.26 -16.17 -4.36
CA GLY A 450 22.13 -15.11 -3.37
C GLY A 450 20.70 -15.04 -2.84
N ARG A 451 20.55 -14.79 -1.54
CA ARG A 451 19.26 -14.67 -0.85
C ARG A 451 19.21 -13.37 -0.08
N LEU A 452 18.19 -12.58 -0.36
CA LEU A 452 18.04 -11.26 0.22
C LEU A 452 17.70 -11.32 1.70
N ARG A 453 18.29 -10.41 2.47
CA ARG A 453 18.06 -10.22 3.90
C ARG A 453 17.70 -8.78 4.20
N TYR A 454 17.21 -8.56 5.41
CA TYR A 454 16.95 -7.21 5.93
C TYR A 454 18.19 -6.30 5.85
N LYS A 455 19.38 -6.82 6.17
CA LYS A 455 20.63 -6.04 6.07
C LYS A 455 20.90 -5.51 4.65
N ASP A 456 20.55 -6.27 3.61
CA ASP A 456 20.84 -5.88 2.23
C ASP A 456 19.93 -4.73 1.80
N LEU A 457 18.66 -4.79 2.20
CA LEU A 457 17.71 -3.68 2.02
C LEU A 457 18.13 -2.45 2.84
N PHE A 458 18.59 -2.65 4.08
CA PHE A 458 19.09 -1.56 4.93
C PHE A 458 20.27 -0.85 4.26
N GLU A 459 21.28 -1.59 3.81
CA GLU A 459 22.49 -1.04 3.21
C GLU A 459 22.17 -0.16 1.99
N ARG A 460 21.20 -0.58 1.17
CA ARG A 460 20.78 0.15 -0.03
C ARG A 460 19.92 1.36 0.30
N PHE A 461 18.90 1.21 1.14
CA PHE A 461 17.85 2.23 1.29
C PHE A 461 17.94 3.00 2.60
N ALA A 462 17.98 2.33 3.75
CA ALA A 462 17.85 2.95 5.06
C ALA A 462 19.15 3.59 5.58
N GLY A 463 20.27 2.88 5.50
CA GLY A 463 21.57 3.33 6.01
C GLY A 463 22.04 4.67 5.44
N PRO A 464 22.04 4.87 4.10
CA PRO A 464 22.42 6.15 3.50
C PRO A 464 21.51 7.31 3.93
N HIS A 465 20.24 7.03 4.22
CA HIS A 465 19.32 8.04 4.69
C HIS A 465 19.62 8.47 6.15
N MET A 466 19.89 7.51 7.03
CA MET A 466 20.20 7.79 8.45
C MET A 466 21.56 8.48 8.62
N ARG A 467 22.58 8.09 7.86
CA ARG A 467 23.93 8.71 7.94
C ARG A 467 23.96 10.18 7.50
N ARG A 468 23.01 10.64 6.70
CA ARG A 468 22.92 12.05 6.28
C ARG A 468 22.55 12.98 7.43
N ALA A 469 21.78 12.51 8.40
CA ALA A 469 21.37 13.31 9.56
C ALA A 469 21.00 12.41 10.74
N ALA A 470 21.82 12.44 11.80
CA ALA A 470 21.58 11.67 13.02
C ALA A 470 20.33 12.12 13.82
N ARG A 471 19.90 13.38 13.62
CA ARG A 471 18.64 13.94 14.14
C ARG A 471 17.89 14.67 13.04
N ARG A 472 16.56 14.62 13.07
CA ARG A 472 15.68 15.31 12.11
C ARG A 472 14.44 15.86 12.78
N SER A 473 14.14 17.12 12.48
CA SER A 473 12.87 17.77 12.82
C SER A 473 11.76 17.37 11.84
N GLU A 474 10.51 17.43 12.30
CA GLU A 474 9.30 17.10 11.53
C GLU A 474 9.38 15.70 10.91
N TRP A 475 9.89 14.73 11.66
CA TRP A 475 10.17 13.40 11.16
C TRP A 475 9.69 12.34 12.16
N ASP A 476 8.90 11.37 11.69
CA ASP A 476 8.52 10.19 12.48
C ASP A 476 9.33 8.99 12.02
N ASN A 477 10.24 8.52 12.87
CA ASN A 477 11.00 7.29 12.68
C ASN A 477 10.28 6.05 13.22
N TYR A 478 9.02 6.18 13.63
CA TYR A 478 8.19 5.09 14.13
C TYR A 478 8.70 4.39 15.38
N ALA A 479 9.54 5.05 16.19
CA ALA A 479 9.96 4.49 17.47
C ALA A 479 8.78 4.34 18.43
N GLN A 480 8.54 3.12 18.95
CA GLN A 480 7.33 2.82 19.74
C GLN A 480 7.54 1.80 20.87
N ALA A 481 8.60 0.98 20.83
CA ALA A 481 8.80 -0.11 21.80
C ALA A 481 8.81 0.32 23.28
N LYS A 482 9.22 1.56 23.60
CA LYS A 482 9.07 2.16 24.93
C LYS A 482 8.58 3.59 24.79
N SER A 483 7.57 3.96 25.56
CA SER A 483 7.01 5.31 25.53
C SER A 483 6.89 5.91 26.93
N PHE A 484 7.14 7.21 27.05
CA PHE A 484 7.04 8.00 28.26
C PHE A 484 6.30 9.30 27.94
N SER A 485 5.36 9.70 28.79
CA SER A 485 4.75 11.02 28.72
C SER A 485 4.51 11.58 30.12
N SER A 486 4.37 12.90 30.22
CA SER A 486 4.04 13.54 31.49
C SER A 486 2.68 13.07 32.02
N SER A 487 1.73 12.78 31.13
CA SER A 487 0.38 12.32 31.46
C SER A 487 0.33 10.91 32.07
N PHE A 488 1.30 10.05 31.77
CA PHE A 488 1.38 8.69 32.31
C PHE A 488 2.48 8.52 33.37
N ASP A 489 3.22 9.58 33.72
CA ASP A 489 4.23 9.53 34.77
C ASP A 489 3.59 9.72 36.16
N PRO A 490 3.65 8.74 37.07
CA PRO A 490 3.02 8.83 38.38
C PRO A 490 3.60 9.94 39.27
N ASP A 491 4.80 10.43 38.99
CA ASP A 491 5.37 11.58 39.68
C ASP A 491 4.85 12.92 39.13
N ALA A 492 4.30 12.97 37.91
CA ALA A 492 3.82 14.19 37.26
C ALA A 492 2.29 14.23 37.05
N SER A 493 1.60 13.10 37.12
CA SER A 493 0.15 12.98 36.91
C SER A 493 -0.54 12.18 38.02
N GLY A 494 -1.86 12.28 38.07
CA GLY A 494 -2.71 11.53 39.02
C GLY A 494 -2.69 12.04 40.47
N GLU A 495 -3.34 11.27 41.35
CA GLU A 495 -3.46 11.58 42.78
C GLU A 495 -2.13 11.44 43.53
N THR A 496 -1.19 10.64 42.99
CA THR A 496 0.13 10.39 43.56
C THR A 496 1.20 11.39 43.10
N LYS A 497 0.81 12.44 42.35
CA LYS A 497 1.75 13.39 41.77
C LYS A 497 2.64 14.03 42.84
N LYS A 498 3.93 14.14 42.53
CA LYS A 498 4.90 14.83 43.37
C LYS A 498 5.15 16.23 42.83
N LYS A 499 5.53 17.15 43.71
CA LYS A 499 6.06 18.44 43.26
C LYS A 499 7.52 18.25 42.87
N LEU A 500 7.73 17.81 41.63
CA LEU A 500 9.07 17.63 41.07
C LEU A 500 9.84 18.96 41.05
N SER A 501 11.08 18.93 41.51
CA SER A 501 12.05 19.99 41.26
C SER A 501 12.41 20.06 39.78
N GLU A 502 12.98 21.18 39.34
CA GLU A 502 13.43 21.35 37.94
C GLU A 502 14.47 20.29 37.54
N SER A 503 15.35 19.90 38.45
CA SER A 503 16.33 18.83 38.24
C SER A 503 15.68 17.46 38.06
N GLU A 504 14.64 17.16 38.84
CA GLU A 504 13.92 15.89 38.72
C GLU A 504 13.11 15.85 37.42
N MET A 505 12.50 16.96 37.01
CA MET A 505 11.83 17.06 35.72
C MET A 505 12.80 16.85 34.56
N LYS A 506 13.97 17.51 34.56
CA LYS A 506 14.99 17.35 33.51
C LYS A 506 15.51 15.92 33.37
N ALA A 507 15.44 15.12 34.44
CA ALA A 507 15.82 13.70 34.41
C ALA A 507 14.76 12.80 33.77
N LYS A 508 13.52 13.29 33.58
CA LYS A 508 12.44 12.51 32.97
C LYS A 508 12.61 12.43 31.44
N PRO A 509 12.43 11.25 30.81
CA PRO A 509 12.59 11.08 29.36
C PRO A 509 11.67 11.99 28.53
N TRP A 510 10.47 12.28 29.04
CA TRP A 510 9.46 13.11 28.38
C TRP A 510 9.69 14.63 28.50
N TYR A 511 10.73 15.07 29.19
CA TYR A 511 10.96 16.49 29.45
C TYR A 511 11.44 17.29 28.23
N SER A 512 12.33 16.71 27.43
CA SER A 512 12.89 17.33 26.22
C SER A 512 13.42 16.27 25.26
N ALA A 513 13.69 16.66 24.01
CA ALA A 513 14.33 15.79 23.02
C ALA A 513 15.67 15.23 23.54
N GLU A 514 16.48 16.07 24.20
CA GLU A 514 17.76 15.65 24.79
C GLU A 514 17.58 14.66 25.94
N SER A 515 16.53 14.82 26.76
CA SER A 515 16.22 13.86 27.82
C SER A 515 15.71 12.54 27.25
N CYS A 516 14.95 12.57 26.17
CA CYS A 516 14.50 11.38 25.45
C CYS A 516 15.68 10.62 24.84
N GLU A 517 16.59 11.33 24.18
CA GLU A 517 17.82 10.75 23.66
C GLU A 517 18.70 10.15 24.75
N LYS A 518 18.88 10.84 25.88
CA LYS A 518 19.62 10.30 27.04
C LYS A 518 18.98 9.02 27.57
N ALA A 519 17.65 8.93 27.60
CA ALA A 519 16.96 7.70 27.96
C ALA A 519 17.23 6.57 26.96
N CYS A 520 17.30 6.88 25.66
CA CYS A 520 17.67 5.93 24.61
C CYS A 520 19.13 5.49 24.75
N VAL A 521 20.04 6.40 25.10
CA VAL A 521 21.42 6.06 25.42
C VAL A 521 21.48 5.12 26.64
N ALA A 522 20.69 5.37 27.67
CA ALA A 522 20.63 4.53 28.86
C ALA A 522 20.06 3.12 28.58
N TRP A 523 19.14 2.99 27.62
CA TRP A 523 18.65 1.70 27.16
C TRP A 523 19.60 1.11 26.10
N ASN A 524 20.46 0.17 26.51
CA ASN A 524 21.50 -0.42 25.66
C ASN A 524 21.05 -0.97 24.29
N GLN A 525 19.81 -1.46 24.17
CA GLN A 525 19.24 -1.98 22.93
C GLN A 525 18.66 -0.91 22.02
N CYS A 526 18.51 0.33 22.50
CA CYS A 526 17.87 1.40 21.73
C CYS A 526 18.69 1.75 20.49
N LEU A 527 18.04 1.77 19.33
CA LEU A 527 18.60 2.21 18.06
C LEU A 527 18.00 3.54 17.60
N THR A 528 16.76 3.85 18.01
CA THR A 528 16.06 5.08 17.63
C THR A 528 15.25 5.67 18.76
N TRP A 529 15.05 6.98 18.70
CA TRP A 529 14.16 7.71 19.59
C TRP A 529 13.39 8.77 18.81
N LYS A 530 12.20 9.13 19.29
CA LYS A 530 11.43 10.27 18.83
C LYS A 530 10.84 11.01 20.01
N TYR A 531 10.76 12.31 19.88
CA TYR A 531 10.18 13.20 20.86
C TYR A 531 9.18 14.12 20.18
N ALA A 532 7.98 14.22 20.75
CA ALA A 532 6.95 15.14 20.30
C ALA A 532 6.28 15.77 21.52
N ASP A 533 6.43 17.09 21.67
CA ASP A 533 5.89 17.90 22.77
C ASP A 533 6.23 17.40 24.18
N ASP A 534 5.45 16.48 24.77
CA ASP A 534 5.71 15.90 26.09
C ASP A 534 5.75 14.36 26.05
N ALA A 535 5.96 13.80 24.86
CA ALA A 535 6.00 12.37 24.62
C ALA A 535 7.37 11.97 24.05
N CYS A 536 8.03 11.04 24.74
CA CYS A 536 9.24 10.38 24.28
C CYS A 536 8.91 8.93 23.93
N SER A 537 9.29 8.49 22.73
CA SER A 537 9.22 7.08 22.34
C SER A 537 10.58 6.60 21.83
N MET A 538 10.92 5.34 22.10
CA MET A 538 12.22 4.75 21.79
C MET A 538 12.04 3.33 21.27
N ASP A 539 12.97 2.88 20.43
CA ASP A 539 12.90 1.57 19.81
C ASP A 539 14.25 0.87 19.73
N HIS A 540 14.21 -0.46 19.74
CA HIS A 540 15.36 -1.33 19.52
C HIS A 540 15.56 -1.68 18.04
N THR A 541 14.72 -1.11 17.17
CA THR A 541 14.86 -1.12 15.72
C THR A 541 15.12 0.29 15.19
N ALA A 542 15.66 0.37 13.98
CA ALA A 542 15.85 1.62 13.26
C ALA A 542 15.02 1.61 11.99
N ALA A 543 13.94 2.37 11.92
CA ALA A 543 13.23 2.63 10.67
C ALA A 543 13.72 3.95 10.04
N MET A 544 13.64 4.06 8.72
CA MET A 544 14.01 5.28 8.00
C MET A 544 13.10 6.45 8.40
N GLY A 545 11.82 6.17 8.60
CA GLY A 545 10.79 7.15 8.89
C GLY A 545 10.33 7.94 7.66
N GLN A 546 9.43 8.88 7.91
CA GLN A 546 9.00 9.85 6.91
C GLN A 546 8.75 11.23 7.53
N ARG A 547 8.65 12.23 6.65
CA ARG A 547 8.29 13.59 7.07
C ARG A 547 6.82 13.60 7.50
N ILE A 548 6.51 14.32 8.57
CA ILE A 548 5.13 14.57 9.01
C ILE A 548 4.65 15.96 8.58
N ASP A 549 3.36 16.22 8.76
CA ASP A 549 2.74 17.50 8.43
C ASP A 549 3.42 18.67 9.16
N ALA A 550 3.58 19.78 8.43
CA ALA A 550 4.20 20.99 8.94
C ALA A 550 3.43 21.52 10.16
N GLY A 551 4.17 21.84 11.23
CA GLY A 551 3.61 22.37 12.47
C GLY A 551 3.51 21.37 13.62
N ILE A 552 3.69 20.06 13.38
CA ILE A 552 3.90 19.08 14.46
C ILE A 552 5.37 19.14 14.89
N ARG A 553 5.61 19.54 16.15
CA ARG A 553 6.95 19.61 16.74
C ARG A 553 7.45 18.24 17.14
N MET A 554 7.86 17.45 16.14
CA MET A 554 8.50 16.16 16.35
C MET A 554 9.99 16.25 16.00
N GLU A 555 10.82 15.62 16.81
CA GLU A 555 12.21 15.35 16.50
C GLU A 555 12.50 13.86 16.64
N SER A 556 13.16 13.29 15.65
CA SER A 556 13.59 11.89 15.63
C SER A 556 15.09 11.80 15.55
N GLY A 557 15.68 10.82 16.23
CA GLY A 557 17.11 10.53 16.19
C GLY A 557 17.44 9.05 16.04
N TRP A 558 18.64 8.79 15.52
CA TRP A 558 19.22 7.46 15.34
C TRP A 558 20.54 7.35 16.09
N MET A 559 20.73 6.24 16.80
CA MET A 559 21.99 5.92 17.48
C MET A 559 22.99 5.35 16.48
N LEU A 560 23.58 6.22 15.64
CA LEU A 560 24.40 5.81 14.48
C LEU A 560 25.52 4.84 14.87
N ASP A 561 26.25 5.09 15.95
CA ASP A 561 27.32 4.18 16.42
C ASP A 561 26.81 2.76 16.72
N ARG A 562 25.56 2.62 17.17
CA ARG A 562 24.95 1.30 17.45
C ARG A 562 24.46 0.65 16.17
N ILE A 563 23.92 1.43 15.26
CA ILE A 563 23.45 0.97 13.95
C ILE A 563 24.63 0.54 13.07
N GLU A 564 25.77 1.23 13.14
CA GLU A 564 26.98 0.83 12.43
C GLU A 564 27.54 -0.49 12.98
N LYS A 565 27.55 -0.67 14.30
CA LYS A 565 27.90 -1.97 14.93
C LYS A 565 26.96 -3.09 14.54
N LEU A 566 25.68 -2.79 14.29
CA LEU A 566 24.74 -3.77 13.74
C LEU A 566 25.18 -4.22 12.34
N GLY A 567 25.71 -3.29 11.52
CA GLY A 567 26.32 -3.57 10.22
C GLY A 567 27.50 -4.56 10.26
N ASP A 568 28.26 -4.58 11.35
CA ASP A 568 29.37 -5.53 11.53
C ASP A 568 28.92 -6.97 11.85
N THR A 569 27.61 -7.19 12.05
CA THR A 569 27.06 -8.50 12.40
C THR A 569 27.25 -9.48 11.24
N LYS A 570 28.06 -10.52 11.48
CA LYS A 570 28.19 -11.64 10.54
C LYS A 570 26.95 -12.51 10.60
N CYS A 571 26.25 -12.58 9.47
CA CYS A 571 25.10 -13.43 9.33
C CYS A 571 25.51 -14.78 8.72
N GLU A 572 25.11 -15.87 9.37
CA GLU A 572 25.29 -17.23 8.85
C GLU A 572 24.63 -17.40 7.48
N ALA A 573 25.03 -18.42 6.70
CA ALA A 573 24.36 -18.74 5.44
C ALA A 573 22.89 -19.09 5.71
N LEU A 574 21.99 -18.66 4.82
CA LEU A 574 20.61 -19.13 4.89
C LEU A 574 20.62 -20.60 4.47
N ALA A 575 19.75 -21.41 5.09
CA ALA A 575 19.71 -22.84 4.83
C ALA A 575 19.18 -23.21 3.42
N PHE A 576 18.79 -22.22 2.62
CA PHE A 576 18.14 -22.33 1.31
C PHE A 576 18.67 -21.28 0.33
#